data_AF-R9CC92-F1
#
_entry.id   AF-R9CC92-F1
#
_cell.length_a   1.000
_cell.length_b   1.000
_cell.length_c   1.000
_cell.angle_alpha   90.00
_cell.angle_beta   90.00
_cell.angle_gamma   90.00
#
_symmetry.space_group_name_H-M   'P 1'
#
loop_
_entity.id
_entity.type
_entity.pdbx_description
1 polymer ?
#
loop_
_entity_poly.entity_id
_entity_poly.type
_entity_poly.pdbx_seq_one_letter_code
_entity_poly.pdbx_strand_id
1 'polypeptide(L)' 'VDESVKWVNDNNKEAAQYSVENGSQVETSITEKSIKNSNISFSKAKDNKEDYIDYFKVLESENSKSIGEKVPDEKFFYEG' A
#
# COMPACT_ATOMS: atom_id res chain seq x y z
N VAL A 1 7.84 -5.87 9.25
CA VAL A 1 6.68 -5.59 8.37
C VAL A 1 6.26 -6.86 7.64
N ASP A 2 7.20 -7.59 7.03
CA ASP A 2 6.91 -8.81 6.26
C ASP A 2 6.11 -9.85 7.06
N GLU A 3 6.46 -10.06 8.34
CA GLU A 3 5.71 -10.96 9.24
C GLU A 3 4.26 -10.50 9.47
N SER A 4 4.02 -9.19 9.58
CA SER A 4 2.68 -8.63 9.77
C SER A 4 1.84 -8.76 8.49
N VAL A 5 2.43 -8.52 7.32
CA VAL A 5 1.77 -8.71 6.02
C VAL A 5 1.38 -10.17 5.83
N LYS A 6 2.31 -11.09 6.09
CA LYS A 6 2.02 -12.53 6.04
C LYS A 6 0.89 -12.89 6.99
N TRP A 7 0.96 -12.45 8.24
CA TRP A 7 -0.06 -12.75 9.23
C TRP A 7 -1.46 -12.27 8.81
N VAL A 8 -1.58 -11.06 8.25
CA VAL A 8 -2.88 -10.53 7.78
C VAL A 8 -3.45 -11.35 6.61
N ASN A 9 -2.61 -11.78 5.67
CA ASN A 9 -3.04 -12.60 4.54
C ASN A 9 -3.34 -14.06 4.90
N ASP A 10 -2.74 -14.59 5.97
CA ASP A 10 -2.99 -15.95 6.46
C ASP A 10 -4.18 -16.00 7.45
N ASN A 11 -4.50 -14.88 8.11
CA ASN A 11 -5.49 -14.79 9.20
C ASN A 11 -6.52 -13.66 8.94
N ASN A 12 -7.13 -13.65 7.75
CA ASN A 12 -7.95 -12.53 7.27
C ASN A 12 -9.15 -12.22 8.18
N LYS A 13 -9.72 -13.25 8.81
CA LYS A 13 -10.88 -13.10 9.69
C LYS A 13 -10.49 -12.41 11.00
N GLU A 14 -9.42 -12.89 11.62
CA GLU A 14 -8.85 -12.34 12.85
C GLU A 14 -8.35 -10.91 12.60
N ALA A 15 -7.67 -10.67 11.47
CA ALA A 15 -7.24 -9.34 11.06
C ALA A 15 -8.44 -8.37 10.86
N ALA A 16 -9.54 -8.85 10.28
CA ALA A 16 -10.76 -8.05 10.13
C ALA A 16 -11.43 -7.74 11.48
N GLN A 17 -11.46 -8.69 12.41
CA GLN A 17 -11.98 -8.48 13.77
C GLN A 17 -11.16 -7.42 14.50
N TYR A 18 -9.83 -7.55 14.49
CA TYR A 18 -8.94 -6.57 15.10
C TYR A 18 -9.11 -5.18 14.49
N SER A 19 -9.36 -5.06 13.18
CA SER A 19 -9.64 -3.77 12.56
C SER A 19 -10.83 -3.06 13.21
N VAL A 20 -11.95 -3.78 13.42
CA VAL A 20 -13.16 -3.21 14.03
C VAL A 20 -12.96 -2.93 15.53
N GLU A 21 -12.35 -3.86 16.26
CA GLU A 21 -12.04 -3.69 17.69
C GLU A 21 -11.14 -2.47 17.96
N ASN A 22 -10.27 -2.13 17.01
CA ASN A 22 -9.39 -0.96 17.07
C ASN A 22 -9.99 0.30 16.43
N GLY A 23 -11.30 0.32 16.17
CA GLY A 23 -12.05 1.53 15.81
C GLY A 23 -12.35 1.71 14.32
N SER A 24 -12.12 0.69 13.47
CA SER A 24 -12.64 0.71 12.11
C SER A 24 -14.17 0.73 12.10
N GLN A 25 -14.75 1.59 11.28
CA GLN A 25 -16.20 1.67 11.06
C GLN A 25 -16.69 0.71 9.97
N VAL A 26 -15.78 -0.04 9.34
CA VAL A 26 -16.11 -0.99 8.27
C VAL A 26 -16.40 -2.35 8.88
N GLU A 27 -17.60 -2.86 8.60
CA GLU A 27 -18.06 -4.19 9.03
C GLU A 27 -17.01 -5.28 8.78
N THR A 28 -16.83 -6.18 9.77
CA THR A 28 -15.84 -7.27 9.72
C THR A 28 -15.94 -8.10 8.44
N SER A 29 -17.16 -8.38 7.99
CA SER A 29 -17.40 -9.18 6.77
C SER A 29 -16.96 -8.48 5.48
N ILE A 30 -17.02 -7.15 5.45
CA ILE A 30 -16.52 -6.35 4.32
C ILE A 30 -14.99 -6.32 4.40
N THR A 31 -14.44 -6.04 5.58
CA THR A 31 -12.98 -5.99 5.80
C THR A 31 -12.30 -7.31 5.46
N GLU A 32 -12.87 -8.46 5.85
CA GLU A 32 -12.32 -9.79 5.51
C GLU A 32 -12.23 -10.00 3.99
N LYS A 33 -13.29 -9.64 3.25
CA LYS A 33 -13.30 -9.72 1.77
C LYS A 33 -12.29 -8.75 1.16
N SER A 34 -12.20 -7.54 1.70
CA SER A 34 -11.22 -6.54 1.26
C SER A 34 -9.80 -7.04 1.44
N ILE A 35 -9.46 -7.65 2.58
CA ILE A 35 -8.11 -8.23 2.79
C ILE A 35 -7.80 -9.29 1.72
N LYS A 36 -8.74 -10.20 1.44
CA LYS A 36 -8.57 -11.24 0.40
C LYS A 36 -8.33 -10.64 -0.99
N ASN A 37 -9.08 -9.60 -1.34
CA ASN A 37 -9.02 -8.99 -2.67
C ASN A 37 -7.85 -8.01 -2.84
N SER A 38 -7.34 -7.43 -1.76
CA SER A 38 -6.24 -6.47 -1.79
C SER A 38 -4.87 -7.13 -2.00
N ASN A 39 -4.74 -8.44 -1.77
CA ASN A 39 -3.48 -9.18 -1.85
C ASN A 39 -2.32 -8.40 -1.22
N ILE A 40 -2.46 -8.09 0.08
CA ILE A 40 -1.62 -7.12 0.77
C ILE A 40 -0.16 -7.55 0.64
N SER A 41 0.67 -6.68 0.09
CA SER A 41 2.09 -6.93 -0.11
C SER A 41 2.90 -5.75 0.39
N PHE A 42 4.15 -6.01 0.76
CA PHE A 42 5.10 -4.97 1.11
C PHE A 42 6.36 -5.17 0.30
N SER A 43 6.78 -4.08 -0.34
CA SER A 43 8.00 -4.00 -1.12
C SER A 43 8.73 -2.72 -0.73
N LYS A 44 10.04 -2.78 -0.53
CA LYS A 44 10.81 -1.58 -0.18
C LYS A 44 10.93 -0.68 -1.41
N ALA A 45 10.75 0.62 -1.21
CA ALA A 45 10.84 1.60 -2.28
C ALA A 45 12.20 1.56 -3.01
N LYS A 46 13.30 1.32 -2.27
CA LYS A 46 14.65 1.21 -2.86
C LYS A 46 14.83 0.02 -3.80
N ASP A 47 14.06 -1.05 -3.61
CA ASP A 47 14.13 -2.27 -4.41
C ASP A 47 13.21 -2.20 -5.65
N ASN A 48 12.32 -1.19 -5.73
CA ASN A 48 11.29 -1.05 -6.76
C ASN A 48 11.26 0.35 -7.37
N LYS A 49 12.40 1.05 -7.42
CA LYS A 49 12.48 2.46 -7.86
C LYS A 49 11.87 2.67 -9.25
N GLU A 50 12.12 1.74 -10.17
CA GLU A 50 11.61 1.81 -11.55
C GLU A 50 10.08 1.85 -11.60
N ASP A 51 9.41 0.92 -10.92
CA ASP A 51 7.95 0.86 -10.85
C ASP A 51 7.34 2.16 -10.30
N TYR A 52 7.96 2.75 -9.26
CA TYR A 52 7.51 4.03 -8.71
C TYR A 52 7.69 5.17 -9.71
N ILE A 53 8.84 5.24 -10.39
CA ILE A 53 9.11 6.29 -11.38
C ILE A 53 8.13 6.18 -12.56
N ASP A 54 7.86 4.98 -13.04
CA ASP A 54 6.91 4.77 -14.14
C ASP A 54 5.48 5.12 -13.74
N TYR A 55 5.06 4.78 -12.53
CA TYR A 55 3.79 5.24 -11.98
C TYR A 55 3.70 6.78 -11.91
N PHE A 56 4.77 7.45 -11.45
CA PHE A 56 4.79 8.92 -11.39
C PHE A 56 4.77 9.57 -12.78
N LYS A 57 5.37 8.97 -13.81
CA LYS A 57 5.25 9.47 -15.20
C LYS A 57 3.82 9.42 -15.70
N VAL A 58 3.07 8.37 -15.37
CA VAL A 58 1.64 8.27 -15.70
C VAL A 58 0.85 9.37 -14.97
N LEU A 59 1.12 9.59 -13.68
CA LEU A 59 0.46 10.67 -12.94
C LEU A 59 0.84 12.05 -13.47
N GLU A 60 2.09 12.25 -13.91
CA GLU A 60 2.54 13.49 -14.54
C GLU A 60 1.79 13.78 -15.84
N SER A 61 1.59 12.76 -16.68
CA SER A 61 0.86 12.90 -17.95
C SER A 61 -0.63 13.18 -17.76
N GLU A 62 -1.24 12.63 -16.72
CA GLU A 62 -2.68 12.82 -16.44
C GLU A 62 -2.96 14.10 -15.65
N ASN A 63 -2.19 14.35 -14.58
CA ASN A 63 -2.34 15.52 -13.72
C ASN A 63 -1.05 15.79 -12.93
N SER A 64 -0.12 16.53 -13.53
CA SER A 64 1.16 16.88 -12.92
C SER A 64 1.03 17.56 -11.54
N LYS A 65 -0.04 18.33 -11.29
CA LYS A 65 -0.26 18.98 -9.99
C LYS A 65 -0.46 17.99 -8.84
N SER A 66 -0.93 16.77 -9.13
CA SER A 66 -1.12 15.71 -8.13
C SER A 66 0.20 15.22 -7.51
N ILE A 67 1.32 15.43 -8.20
CA ILE A 67 2.66 14.99 -7.78
C ILE A 67 3.61 16.17 -7.49
N GLY A 68 3.10 17.39 -7.39
CA GLY A 68 3.94 18.59 -7.21
C GLY A 68 4.64 19.06 -8.49
N GLU A 69 4.02 18.79 -9.64
CA GLU A 69 4.40 19.24 -10.99
C GLU A 69 5.66 18.58 -11.60
N LYS A 70 6.32 17.66 -10.89
CA LYS A 70 7.53 16.98 -11.38
C LYS A 70 7.69 15.58 -10.79
N VAL A 71 8.17 14.63 -11.60
CA VAL A 71 8.61 13.31 -11.12
C VAL A 71 9.72 13.43 -10.05
N PRO A 72 9.63 12.71 -8.91
CA PRO A 72 10.66 12.72 -7.86
C PRO A 72 12.03 12.22 -8.34
N ASP A 73 13.10 12.76 -7.74
CA ASP A 73 14.48 12.30 -7.99
C ASP A 73 14.93 11.19 -7.02
N GLU A 74 16.16 10.69 -7.17
CA GLU A 74 16.66 9.57 -6.36
C GLU A 74 16.64 9.82 -4.85
N LYS A 75 16.72 11.08 -4.40
CA LYS A 75 16.70 11.43 -2.96
C LYS A 75 15.33 11.20 -2.32
N PHE A 76 14.30 11.04 -3.14
CA PHE A 76 12.97 10.63 -2.68
C PHE A 76 12.98 9.22 -2.08
N PHE A 77 13.84 8.34 -2.59
CA PHE A 77 13.91 6.96 -2.15
C PHE A 77 14.88 6.82 -0.98
N TYR A 78 14.34 6.50 0.19
CA TYR A 78 15.14 6.24 1.38
C TYR A 78 16.07 5.03 1.18
N GLU A 79 17.36 5.21 1.39
CA GLU A 79 18.38 4.19 1.13
C GLU A 79 18.70 3.28 2.33
N GLY A 80 18.22 3.63 3.53
CA GLY A 80 18.55 2.95 4.78
C GLY A 80 18.30 1.45 4.80
#